data_AF-A0A0A1TRM1-F1
#
_entry.id   AF-A0A0A1TRM1-F1
#
_cell.length_a   1.000
_cell.length_b   1.000
_cell.length_c   1.000
_cell.angle_alpha   90.00
_cell.angle_beta   90.00
_cell.angle_gamma   90.00
#
_symmetry.space_group_name_H-M   'P 1'
#
loop_
_entity.id
_entity.type
_entity.pdbx_description
1 polymer ?
#
loop_
_entity_poly.entity_id
_entity_poly.type
_entity_poly.pdbx_seq_one_letter_code
_entity_poly.pdbx_strand_id
1 'polypeptide(L)'
;MSDRSEKPKARKTLERLRLAESIERLGYEVLPCSFCASKGLPCKMLEKSSRCAECARRGRACDAAGLATTLAQISAEFDRLDREEEAVEEQMSEVQAKLKETINKLAKVRRQKQMLRTKGIEMVRRGVSTMDELEMEEQNEQQQQQQQQQQQQPQQPFYTSPHPGQIAEQQAQTQTLEQALTTDGFYMDWGLNMSQNTHPFPGPSSGEATRYLGVSSRYIPMEGINDMQQTAYI
;
A
#
# COMPACT_ATOMS: atom_id res chain seq x y z
N MET A 1 -82.32 -1.72 -48.90
CA MET A 1 -81.14 -2.12 -48.13
C MET A 1 -79.95 -2.00 -49.06
N SER A 2 -79.08 -1.02 -48.86
CA SER A 2 -77.98 -0.78 -49.80
C SER A 2 -76.84 -1.76 -49.50
N ASP A 3 -76.60 -2.69 -50.43
CA ASP A 3 -75.44 -3.58 -50.44
C ASP A 3 -74.16 -2.74 -50.58
N ARG A 4 -73.50 -2.49 -49.44
CA ARG A 4 -72.18 -1.91 -49.41
C ARG A 4 -71.19 -2.99 -49.82
N SER A 5 -70.85 -3.06 -51.10
CA SER A 5 -69.81 -3.95 -51.59
C SER A 5 -68.47 -3.62 -50.95
N GLU A 6 -67.88 -4.59 -50.23
CA GLU A 6 -66.55 -4.45 -49.66
C GLU A 6 -65.51 -4.40 -50.78
N LYS A 7 -64.71 -3.34 -50.82
CA LYS A 7 -63.61 -3.23 -51.80
C LYS A 7 -62.56 -4.31 -51.50
N PRO A 8 -62.03 -5.01 -52.52
CA PRO A 8 -60.99 -6.01 -52.33
C PRO A 8 -59.79 -5.43 -51.59
N LYS A 9 -59.33 -6.11 -50.54
CA LYS A 9 -58.11 -5.72 -49.82
C LYS A 9 -56.91 -5.81 -50.76
N ALA A 10 -56.03 -4.81 -50.70
CA ALA A 10 -54.78 -4.85 -51.46
C ALA A 10 -53.96 -6.10 -51.09
N ARG A 11 -53.29 -6.71 -52.07
CA ARG A 11 -52.47 -7.92 -51.90
C ARG A 11 -51.49 -7.82 -50.71
N LYS A 12 -50.80 -6.68 -50.56
CA LYS A 12 -49.87 -6.41 -49.44
C LYS A 12 -50.55 -6.46 -48.06
N THR A 13 -51.83 -6.09 -47.98
CA THR A 13 -52.60 -6.19 -46.73
C THR A 13 -52.94 -7.64 -46.44
N LEU A 14 -53.35 -8.42 -47.46
CA LEU A 14 -53.63 -9.84 -47.30
C LEU A 14 -52.38 -10.63 -46.88
N GLU A 15 -51.22 -10.35 -47.48
CA GLU A 15 -49.93 -10.97 -47.12
C GLU A 15 -49.56 -10.70 -45.65
N ARG A 16 -49.71 -9.46 -45.17
CA ARG A 16 -49.46 -9.10 -43.75
C ARG A 16 -50.40 -9.83 -42.79
N LEU A 17 -51.69 -9.94 -43.13
CA LEU A 17 -52.67 -10.65 -42.32
C LEU A 17 -52.38 -12.14 -42.25
N ARG A 18 -52.07 -12.78 -43.39
CA ARG A 18 -51.66 -14.19 -43.44
C ARG A 18 -50.39 -14.45 -42.63
N LEU A 19 -49.40 -13.56 -42.72
CA LEU A 19 -48.19 -13.66 -41.89
C LEU A 19 -48.54 -13.58 -40.39
N ALA A 20 -49.37 -12.62 -39.99
CA ALA A 20 -49.80 -12.47 -38.61
C ALA A 20 -50.53 -13.72 -38.10
N GLU A 21 -51.46 -14.26 -38.89
CA GLU A 21 -52.19 -15.50 -38.57
C GLU A 21 -51.25 -16.69 -38.42
N SER A 22 -50.29 -16.86 -39.34
CA SER A 22 -49.26 -17.90 -39.22
C SER A 22 -48.42 -17.75 -37.95
N ILE A 23 -48.06 -16.52 -37.56
CA ILE A 23 -47.32 -16.25 -36.31
C ILE A 23 -48.18 -16.54 -35.08
N GLU A 24 -49.48 -16.24 -35.10
CA GLU A 24 -50.37 -16.53 -33.97
C GLU A 24 -50.54 -18.03 -33.75
N ARG A 25 -50.62 -18.79 -34.85
CA ARG A 25 -50.84 -20.23 -34.82
C ARG A 25 -49.57 -21.03 -34.52
N LEU A 26 -48.44 -20.64 -35.09
CA LEU A 26 -47.19 -21.42 -35.07
C LEU A 26 -46.06 -20.74 -34.29
N GLY A 27 -46.21 -19.46 -33.93
CA GLY A 27 -45.18 -18.71 -33.21
C GLY A 27 -45.17 -19.01 -31.71
N TYR A 28 -44.05 -18.65 -31.09
CA TYR A 28 -43.84 -18.72 -29.65
C TYR A 28 -43.92 -17.34 -29.02
N GLU A 29 -44.25 -17.28 -27.74
CA GLU A 29 -44.28 -16.04 -26.97
C GLU A 29 -42.84 -15.59 -26.68
N VAL A 30 -42.58 -14.30 -26.93
CA VAL A 30 -41.30 -13.64 -26.65
C VAL A 30 -41.53 -12.44 -25.74
N LEU A 31 -40.44 -11.88 -25.22
CA LEU A 31 -40.48 -10.62 -24.47
C LEU A 31 -41.22 -9.55 -25.30
N PRO A 32 -42.19 -8.83 -24.70
CA PRO A 32 -43.05 -7.95 -25.46
C PRO A 32 -42.28 -6.80 -26.09
N CYS A 33 -42.49 -6.57 -27.39
CA CYS A 33 -42.03 -5.36 -28.06
C CYS A 33 -42.67 -4.12 -27.42
N SER A 34 -42.06 -2.94 -27.56
CA SER A 34 -42.54 -1.70 -26.91
C SER A 34 -44.04 -1.44 -27.13
N PHE A 35 -44.53 -1.75 -28.34
CA PHE A 35 -45.95 -1.62 -28.65
C PHE A 35 -46.82 -2.63 -27.90
N CYS A 36 -46.50 -3.91 -27.98
CA CYS A 36 -47.25 -4.96 -27.29
C CYS A 36 -47.25 -4.74 -25.78
N ALA A 37 -46.10 -4.34 -25.21
CA ALA A 37 -45.97 -3.99 -23.79
C ALA A 37 -46.91 -2.84 -23.41
N SER A 38 -46.91 -1.73 -24.17
CA SER A 38 -47.78 -0.58 -23.91
C SER A 38 -49.28 -0.87 -24.04
N LYS A 39 -49.65 -1.96 -24.71
CA LYS A 39 -51.04 -2.38 -24.92
C LYS A 39 -51.44 -3.59 -24.09
N GLY A 40 -50.53 -4.17 -23.31
CA GLY A 40 -50.77 -5.39 -22.55
C GLY A 40 -51.12 -6.59 -23.44
N LEU A 41 -50.54 -6.65 -24.64
CA LEU A 41 -50.78 -7.74 -25.61
C LEU A 41 -49.64 -8.76 -25.58
N PRO A 42 -49.93 -10.06 -25.74
CA PRO A 42 -48.88 -11.08 -25.89
C PRO A 42 -48.11 -10.85 -27.20
N CYS A 43 -46.79 -10.94 -27.13
CA CYS A 43 -45.93 -10.77 -28.30
C CYS A 43 -45.51 -12.14 -28.80
N LYS A 44 -46.16 -12.63 -29.86
CA LYS A 44 -45.81 -13.90 -30.51
C LYS A 44 -44.95 -13.66 -31.73
N MET A 45 -43.87 -14.42 -31.88
CA MET A 45 -42.93 -14.36 -33.00
C MET A 45 -42.64 -15.76 -33.55
N LEU A 46 -42.31 -15.80 -34.84
CA LEU A 46 -41.66 -16.97 -35.46
C LEU A 46 -40.17 -16.72 -35.51
N GLU A 47 -39.36 -17.77 -35.44
CA GLU A 47 -37.89 -17.71 -35.36
C GLU A 47 -37.25 -16.86 -36.46
N LYS A 48 -37.77 -16.95 -37.69
CA LYS A 48 -37.25 -16.21 -38.86
C LYS A 48 -38.03 -14.94 -39.16
N SER A 49 -39.01 -14.57 -38.35
CA SER A 49 -39.77 -13.33 -38.54
C SER A 49 -39.11 -12.19 -37.77
N SER A 50 -38.82 -11.09 -38.45
CA SER A 50 -38.39 -9.85 -37.80
C SER A 50 -39.54 -9.11 -37.08
N ARG A 51 -40.78 -9.63 -37.16
CA ARG A 51 -41.98 -8.99 -36.62
C ARG A 51 -42.87 -9.97 -35.84
N CYS A 52 -43.42 -9.49 -34.73
CA CYS A 52 -44.48 -10.21 -34.02
C CYS A 52 -45.83 -10.13 -34.74
N ALA A 53 -46.77 -10.99 -34.36
CA ALA A 53 -48.10 -11.06 -34.96
C ALA A 53 -48.80 -9.68 -35.04
N GLU A 54 -48.83 -8.93 -33.94
CA GLU A 54 -49.47 -7.61 -33.89
C GLU A 54 -48.76 -6.57 -34.77
N CYS A 55 -47.43 -6.56 -34.75
CA CYS A 55 -46.64 -5.65 -35.58
C CYS A 55 -46.75 -6.00 -37.07
N ALA A 56 -46.80 -7.29 -37.41
CA ALA A 56 -47.02 -7.77 -38.77
C ALA A 56 -48.42 -7.37 -39.27
N ARG A 57 -49.46 -7.58 -38.46
CA ARG A 57 -50.85 -7.18 -38.75
C ARG A 57 -50.97 -5.69 -39.04
N ARG A 58 -50.30 -4.85 -38.24
CA ARG A 58 -50.28 -3.38 -38.39
C ARG A 58 -49.31 -2.89 -39.46
N GLY A 59 -48.39 -3.74 -39.92
CA GLY A 59 -47.35 -3.38 -40.88
C GLY A 59 -46.30 -2.42 -40.33
N ARG A 60 -46.01 -2.48 -39.02
CA ARG A 60 -44.96 -1.67 -38.38
C ARG A 60 -43.70 -2.50 -38.11
N ALA A 61 -42.59 -1.82 -37.86
CA ALA A 61 -41.38 -2.46 -37.34
C ALA A 61 -41.62 -3.01 -35.93
N CYS A 62 -40.92 -4.09 -35.59
CA CYS A 62 -40.98 -4.73 -34.28
C CYS A 62 -39.58 -4.74 -33.68
N ASP A 63 -39.47 -4.20 -32.48
CA ASP A 63 -38.22 -4.06 -31.71
C ASP A 63 -37.89 -5.30 -30.88
N ALA A 64 -38.81 -6.27 -30.75
CA ALA A 64 -38.56 -7.52 -30.02
C ALA A 64 -37.44 -8.40 -30.61
N ALA A 65 -37.22 -8.35 -31.93
CA ALA A 65 -36.16 -9.14 -32.57
C ALA A 65 -34.75 -8.70 -32.11
N GLY A 66 -34.54 -7.40 -31.89
CA GLY A 66 -33.25 -6.87 -31.46
C GLY A 66 -32.93 -7.18 -29.99
N LEU A 67 -33.96 -7.27 -29.14
CA LEU A 67 -33.76 -7.53 -27.71
C LEU A 67 -33.12 -8.89 -27.44
N ALA A 68 -33.53 -9.95 -28.15
CA ALA A 68 -32.95 -11.28 -27.98
C ALA A 68 -31.45 -11.30 -28.33
N THR A 69 -31.06 -10.66 -29.44
CA THR A 69 -29.65 -10.58 -29.85
C THR A 69 -28.83 -9.75 -28.87
N THR A 70 -29.37 -8.63 -28.38
CA THR A 70 -28.69 -7.78 -27.42
C THR A 70 -28.53 -8.46 -26.07
N LEU A 71 -29.54 -9.18 -25.58
CA LEU A 71 -29.46 -9.94 -24.32
C LEU A 71 -28.43 -11.07 -24.40
N ALA A 72 -28.35 -11.78 -25.54
CA ALA A 72 -27.32 -12.78 -25.75
C ALA A 72 -25.91 -12.19 -25.73
N GLN A 73 -25.71 -11.02 -26.36
CA GLN A 73 -24.45 -10.29 -26.31
C GLN A 73 -24.09 -9.83 -24.89
N ILE A 74 -25.06 -9.26 -24.16
CA ILE A 74 -24.87 -8.85 -22.77
C ILE A 74 -24.50 -10.05 -21.89
N SER A 75 -25.17 -11.18 -22.06
CA SER A 75 -24.89 -12.40 -21.28
C SER A 75 -23.48 -12.93 -21.57
N ALA A 76 -23.08 -12.97 -22.84
CA ALA A 76 -21.72 -13.39 -23.22
C ALA A 76 -20.65 -12.44 -22.69
N GLU A 77 -20.93 -11.14 -22.65
CA GLU A 77 -20.02 -10.14 -22.10
C GLU A 77 -19.93 -10.23 -20.57
N PHE A 78 -21.05 -10.51 -19.90
CA PHE A 78 -21.09 -10.80 -18.46
C PHE A 78 -20.21 -12.01 -18.13
N ASP A 79 -20.41 -13.14 -18.83
CA ASP A 79 -19.60 -14.34 -18.64
C ASP A 79 -18.10 -14.11 -18.93
N ARG A 80 -17.77 -13.19 -19.84
CA ARG A 80 -16.38 -12.80 -20.13
C ARG A 80 -15.79 -12.04 -18.95
N LEU A 81 -16.52 -11.06 -18.43
CA LEU A 81 -16.10 -10.24 -17.30
C LEU A 81 -15.95 -11.05 -16.02
N ASP A 82 -16.86 -11.98 -15.74
CA ASP A 82 -16.77 -12.88 -14.57
C ASP A 82 -15.46 -13.68 -14.57
N ARG A 83 -15.04 -14.19 -15.73
CA ARG A 83 -13.76 -14.91 -15.86
C ARG A 83 -12.55 -13.99 -15.71
N GLU A 84 -12.66 -12.76 -16.18
CA GLU A 84 -11.59 -11.76 -16.00
C GLU A 84 -11.48 -11.32 -14.55
N GLU A 85 -12.60 -11.17 -13.85
CA GLU A 85 -12.65 -10.90 -12.41
C GLU A 85 -11.96 -12.03 -11.64
N GLU A 86 -12.37 -13.29 -11.86
CA GLU A 86 -11.76 -14.46 -11.21
C GLU A 86 -10.24 -14.54 -11.44
N ALA A 87 -9.79 -14.31 -12.68
CA ALA A 87 -8.36 -14.32 -13.01
C ALA A 87 -7.59 -13.20 -12.30
N VAL A 88 -8.18 -12.00 -12.16
CA VAL A 88 -7.57 -10.88 -11.44
C VAL A 88 -7.55 -11.14 -9.92
N GLU A 89 -8.59 -11.77 -9.37
CA GLU A 89 -8.63 -12.18 -7.96
C GLU A 89 -7.55 -13.21 -7.63
N GLU A 90 -7.31 -14.18 -8.52
CA GLU A 90 -6.22 -15.15 -8.39
C GLU A 90 -4.85 -14.44 -8.37
N GLN A 91 -4.61 -13.51 -9.31
CA GLN A 91 -3.38 -12.70 -9.33
C GLN A 91 -3.21 -11.87 -8.06
N MET A 92 -4.30 -11.28 -7.55
CA MET A 92 -4.27 -10.53 -6.30
C MET A 92 -3.85 -11.43 -5.13
N SER A 93 -4.40 -12.65 -5.06
CA SER A 93 -4.05 -13.64 -4.03
C SER A 93 -2.55 -13.99 -4.07
N GLU A 94 -1.99 -14.21 -5.26
CA GLU A 94 -0.55 -14.47 -5.43
C GLU A 94 0.33 -13.30 -4.96
N VAL A 95 -0.04 -12.07 -5.34
CA VAL A 95 0.69 -10.87 -4.94
C VAL A 95 0.64 -10.68 -3.42
N GLN A 96 -0.52 -10.93 -2.79
CA GLN A 96 -0.65 -10.90 -1.33
C GLN A 96 0.23 -11.96 -0.65
N ALA A 97 0.35 -13.16 -1.22
CA ALA A 97 1.24 -14.19 -0.70
C ALA A 97 2.72 -13.77 -0.76
N LYS A 98 3.16 -13.21 -1.90
CA LYS A 98 4.52 -12.65 -2.07
C LYS A 98 4.78 -11.48 -1.11
N LEU A 99 3.79 -10.62 -0.90
CA LEU A 99 3.87 -9.52 0.06
C LEU A 99 4.08 -10.03 1.49
N LYS A 100 3.30 -11.04 1.92
CA LYS A 100 3.48 -11.68 3.23
C LYS A 100 4.88 -12.27 3.39
N GLU A 101 5.39 -12.95 2.36
CA GLU A 101 6.74 -13.52 2.37
C GLU A 101 7.82 -12.43 2.54
N THR A 102 7.73 -11.34 1.78
CA THR A 102 8.69 -10.22 1.85
C THR A 102 8.64 -9.50 3.20
N ILE A 103 7.46 -9.32 3.79
CA ILE A 103 7.30 -8.77 5.15
C ILE A 103 8.01 -9.67 6.18
N ASN A 104 7.85 -10.99 6.09
CA ASN A 104 8.52 -11.94 6.99
C ASN A 104 10.04 -11.91 6.84
N LYS A 105 10.55 -11.83 5.60
CA LYS A 105 11.99 -11.65 5.33
C LYS A 105 12.51 -10.35 5.95
N LEU A 106 11.80 -9.24 5.76
CA LEU A 106 12.16 -7.95 6.34
C LEU A 106 12.19 -8.00 7.87
N ALA A 107 11.20 -8.63 8.50
CA ALA A 107 11.17 -8.81 9.96
C ALA A 107 12.39 -9.60 10.47
N LYS A 108 12.78 -10.68 9.78
CA LYS A 108 13.98 -11.47 10.11
C LYS A 108 15.25 -10.62 10.02
N VAL A 109 15.44 -9.89 8.93
CA VAL A 109 16.60 -9.03 8.74
C VAL A 109 16.68 -7.95 9.83
N ARG A 110 15.54 -7.33 10.19
CA ARG A 110 15.49 -6.34 11.29
C ARG A 110 15.91 -6.94 12.63
N ARG A 111 15.45 -8.15 12.96
CA ARG A 111 15.86 -8.85 14.19
C ARG A 111 17.36 -9.16 14.20
N GLN A 112 17.90 -9.65 13.09
CA GLN A 112 19.33 -9.93 12.95
C GLN A 112 20.17 -8.65 13.12
N LYS A 113 19.77 -7.55 12.47
CA LYS A 113 20.41 -6.24 12.63
C LYS A 113 20.40 -5.79 14.09
N GLN A 114 19.28 -5.92 14.79
CA GLN A 114 19.17 -5.51 16.19
C GLN A 114 20.03 -6.39 17.11
N MET A 115 20.09 -7.70 16.87
CA MET A 115 20.96 -8.62 17.60
C MET A 115 22.43 -8.24 17.43
N LEU A 116 22.89 -8.02 16.20
CA LEU A 116 24.27 -7.62 15.92
C LEU A 116 24.61 -6.26 16.53
N ARG A 117 23.69 -5.30 16.46
CA ARG A 117 23.87 -3.99 17.12
C ARG A 117 24.04 -4.14 18.63
N THR A 118 23.17 -4.92 19.27
CA THR A 118 23.22 -5.18 20.71
C THR A 118 24.53 -5.86 21.11
N LYS A 119 24.96 -6.88 20.34
CA LYS A 119 26.24 -7.56 20.55
C LYS A 119 27.44 -6.62 20.36
N GLY A 120 27.39 -5.74 19.36
CA GLY A 120 28.41 -4.72 19.13
C GLY A 120 28.57 -3.77 20.32
N ILE A 121 27.45 -3.24 20.84
CA ILE A 121 27.45 -2.37 22.03
C ILE A 121 28.04 -3.09 23.24
N GLU A 122 27.65 -4.34 23.47
CA GLU A 122 28.15 -5.14 24.60
C GLU A 122 29.66 -5.42 24.49
N MET A 123 30.17 -5.72 23.30
CA MET A 123 31.61 -5.93 23.08
C MET A 123 32.41 -4.66 23.34
N VAL A 124 31.93 -3.50 22.87
CA VAL A 124 32.56 -2.21 23.15
C VAL A 124 32.55 -1.91 24.64
N ARG A 125 31.42 -2.12 25.31
CA ARG A 125 31.30 -1.91 26.76
C ARG A 125 32.30 -2.75 27.54
N ARG A 126 32.41 -4.05 27.23
CA ARG A 126 33.39 -4.94 27.88
C ARG A 126 34.82 -4.49 27.61
N GLY A 127 35.14 -4.15 26.37
CA GLY A 127 36.48 -3.66 26.01
C GLY A 127 36.88 -2.41 26.79
N VAL A 128 35.96 -1.44 26.91
CA VAL A 128 36.19 -0.21 27.69
C VAL A 128 36.35 -0.54 29.18
N SER A 129 35.47 -1.36 29.77
CA SER A 129 35.61 -1.73 31.19
C SER A 129 36.92 -2.46 31.48
N THR A 130 37.40 -3.33 30.58
CA THR A 130 38.69 -4.00 30.75
C THR A 130 39.88 -3.03 30.62
N MET A 131 39.77 -1.98 29.78
CA MET A 131 40.80 -0.95 29.72
C MET A 131 40.83 -0.10 30.99
N ASP A 132 39.67 0.32 31.49
CA ASP A 132 39.55 1.07 32.74
C ASP A 132 40.14 0.30 33.94
N GLU A 133 39.93 -1.03 33.98
CA GLU A 133 40.52 -1.92 34.99
C GLU A 133 42.05 -1.94 34.91
N LEU A 134 42.63 -2.11 33.72
CA LEU A 134 44.09 -2.14 33.52
C LEU A 134 44.74 -0.79 33.82
N GLU A 135 44.12 0.34 33.42
CA GLU A 135 44.62 1.68 33.75
C GLU A 135 44.65 1.93 35.25
N MET A 136 43.63 1.44 35.98
CA MET A 136 43.59 1.55 37.44
C MET A 136 44.68 0.71 38.13
N GLU A 137 44.94 -0.50 37.62
CA GLU A 137 46.04 -1.35 38.08
C GLU A 137 47.40 -0.68 37.86
N GLU A 138 47.65 -0.15 36.66
CA GLU A 138 48.90 0.55 36.34
C GLU A 138 49.12 1.78 37.24
N GLN A 139 48.07 2.57 37.46
CA GLN A 139 48.14 3.71 38.38
C GLN A 139 48.46 3.29 39.82
N ASN A 140 47.88 2.20 40.30
CA ASN A 140 48.15 1.67 41.63
C ASN A 140 49.60 1.19 41.77
N GLU A 141 50.14 0.50 40.75
CA GLU A 141 51.53 0.07 40.73
C GLU A 141 52.50 1.25 40.73
N GLN A 142 52.24 2.27 39.90
CA GLN A 142 53.05 3.50 39.87
C GLN A 142 53.04 4.21 41.23
N GLN A 143 51.87 4.32 41.88
CA GLN A 143 51.77 4.91 43.22
C GLN A 143 52.55 4.12 44.27
N GLN A 144 52.48 2.78 44.24
CA GLN A 144 53.24 1.94 45.16
C GLN A 144 54.75 2.09 44.95
N GLN A 145 55.22 2.16 43.71
CA GLN A 145 56.62 2.38 43.39
C GLN A 145 57.11 3.75 43.88
N GLN A 146 56.32 4.81 43.70
CA GLN A 146 56.65 6.14 44.20
C GLN A 146 56.74 6.18 45.73
N GLN A 147 55.81 5.53 46.44
CA GLN A 147 55.86 5.44 47.90
C GLN A 147 57.10 4.69 48.39
N GLN A 148 57.49 3.60 47.72
CA GLN A 148 58.71 2.86 48.04
C GLN A 148 59.97 3.69 47.79
N GLN A 149 60.03 4.47 46.71
CA GLN A 149 61.16 5.36 46.43
C GLN A 149 61.27 6.50 47.46
N GLN A 150 60.15 7.07 47.91
CA GLN A 150 60.16 8.09 48.96
C GLN A 150 60.62 7.52 50.31
N GLN A 151 60.28 6.27 50.63
CA GLN A 151 60.78 5.60 51.85
C GLN A 151 62.27 5.23 51.78
N GLN A 152 62.83 5.10 50.57
CA GLN A 152 64.26 4.83 50.36
C GLN A 152 65.12 6.09 50.19
N GLN A 153 64.54 7.31 50.30
CA GLN A 153 65.38 8.51 50.42
C GLN A 153 66.19 8.45 51.72
N PRO A 154 67.54 8.46 51.66
CA PRO A 154 68.35 8.57 52.86
C PRO A 154 68.02 9.89 53.54
N GLN A 155 67.84 9.89 54.86
CA GLN A 155 67.87 11.13 55.64
C GLN A 155 69.22 11.80 55.37
N GLN A 156 69.22 12.84 54.54
CA GLN A 156 70.41 13.67 54.37
C GLN A 156 70.74 14.27 55.74
N PRO A 157 71.98 14.12 56.23
CA PRO A 157 72.36 14.68 57.50
C PRO A 157 72.21 16.21 57.44
N PHE A 158 71.49 16.72 58.41
CA PHE A 158 71.29 18.13 58.69
C PHE A 158 72.66 18.82 58.85
N TYR A 159 73.08 19.59 57.85
CA TYR A 159 74.20 20.52 57.96
C TYR A 159 73.74 21.96 57.82
N THR A 160 74.36 22.79 58.64
CA THR A 160 73.98 24.12 59.10
C THR A 160 74.00 25.20 58.02
N SER A 161 72.95 26.03 58.07
CA SER A 161 72.82 27.48 57.82
C SER A 161 73.67 28.22 56.75
N PRO A 162 73.06 29.26 56.14
CA PRO A 162 73.52 29.92 54.92
C PRO A 162 74.42 31.13 55.19
N HIS A 163 75.29 31.47 54.23
CA HIS A 163 75.63 32.87 53.94
C HIS A 163 76.37 33.04 52.57
N PRO A 164 76.52 34.26 52.02
CA PRO A 164 75.84 34.66 50.78
C PRO A 164 76.80 35.08 49.65
N GLY A 165 76.29 35.14 48.43
CA GLY A 165 76.82 36.03 47.39
C GLY A 165 77.10 35.37 46.04
N GLN A 166 76.75 36.11 44.97
CA GLN A 166 76.89 35.83 43.53
C GLN A 166 75.70 35.02 42.95
N ILE A 167 74.58 35.65 42.57
CA ILE A 167 74.33 36.58 41.44
C ILE A 167 74.70 35.99 40.08
N ALA A 168 73.62 35.81 39.30
CA ALA A 168 73.49 35.87 37.84
C ALA A 168 74.32 34.90 36.99
N GLU A 169 73.63 33.92 36.41
CA GLU A 169 73.55 33.69 34.96
C GLU A 169 73.08 32.25 34.73
N GLN A 170 71.77 32.05 34.64
CA GLN A 170 71.14 30.96 33.89
C GLN A 170 69.61 31.13 33.85
N GLN A 171 69.15 32.37 33.65
CA GLN A 171 67.81 32.66 33.17
C GLN A 171 67.91 32.92 31.66
N ALA A 172 68.20 31.88 30.88
CA ALA A 172 68.26 32.02 29.42
C ALA A 172 67.90 30.76 28.61
N GLN A 173 67.38 29.68 29.22
CA GLN A 173 67.10 28.42 28.48
C GLN A 173 65.83 27.67 28.90
N THR A 174 64.80 28.34 29.42
CA THR A 174 63.48 27.71 29.64
C THR A 174 62.31 28.43 28.96
N GLN A 175 62.58 29.38 28.05
CA GLN A 175 61.55 30.08 27.26
C GLN A 175 61.40 29.58 25.80
N THR A 176 61.98 28.43 25.44
CA THR A 176 61.94 27.91 24.05
C THR A 176 61.29 26.53 23.89
N LEU A 177 60.37 26.14 24.79
CA LEU A 177 59.59 24.91 24.62
C LEU A 177 58.12 24.99 25.03
N GLU A 178 57.53 26.20 25.06
CA GLU A 178 56.08 26.40 25.20
C GLU A 178 55.42 27.07 23.98
N GLN A 179 56.15 27.27 22.87
CA GLN A 179 55.61 27.86 21.62
C GLN A 179 55.44 26.88 20.44
N ALA A 180 55.42 25.56 20.70
CA ALA A 180 55.27 24.55 19.64
C ALA A 180 54.01 23.66 19.77
N LEU A 181 52.96 24.12 20.45
CA LEU A 181 51.66 23.41 20.53
C LEU A 181 50.46 24.27 20.07
N THR A 182 50.72 25.26 19.20
CA THR A 182 49.67 26.03 18.52
C THR A 182 49.82 25.99 17.02
N THR A 183 50.04 24.82 16.42
CA THR A 183 49.80 24.56 14.99
C THR A 183 49.87 23.07 14.76
N ASP A 184 48.75 22.38 14.95
CA ASP A 184 48.21 21.55 13.89
C ASP A 184 46.77 21.23 14.20
N GLY A 185 45.90 21.87 13.42
CA GLY A 185 44.48 21.61 13.41
C GLY A 185 44.24 20.19 12.95
N PHE A 186 43.93 19.31 13.90
CA PHE A 186 43.25 18.05 13.61
C PHE A 186 42.07 17.90 14.56
N TYR A 187 41.13 18.85 14.44
CA TYR A 187 39.79 18.70 14.94
C TYR A 187 39.13 17.62 14.07
N MET A 188 39.06 16.40 14.58
CA MET A 188 38.14 15.39 14.06
C MET A 188 36.73 15.90 14.34
N ASP A 189 36.18 16.58 13.33
CA ASP A 189 34.76 16.81 13.13
C ASP A 189 34.04 15.46 13.16
N TRP A 190 33.52 15.09 14.33
CA TRP A 190 32.51 14.05 14.45
C TRP A 190 31.25 14.60 13.80
N GLY A 191 31.19 14.44 12.47
CA GLY A 191 30.06 14.77 11.62
C GLY A 191 28.79 14.07 12.09
N LEU A 192 28.12 14.67 13.06
CA LEU A 192 26.68 14.60 13.24
C LEU A 192 26.05 15.36 12.07
N ASN A 193 25.99 14.70 10.91
CA ASN A 193 25.12 15.12 9.83
C ASN A 193 23.66 14.80 10.22
N MET A 194 23.12 15.63 11.11
CA MET A 194 21.67 15.85 11.22
C MET A 194 21.31 17.04 10.33
N SER A 195 21.29 16.84 9.01
CA SER A 195 20.53 17.73 8.13
C SER A 195 19.89 16.95 6.99
N GLN A 196 18.57 16.82 7.12
CA GLN A 196 17.61 17.04 6.03
C GLN A 196 17.88 16.25 4.75
N ASN A 197 17.57 14.96 4.80
CA ASN A 197 17.19 14.25 3.58
C ASN A 197 15.69 14.49 3.31
N THR A 198 15.35 15.72 2.91
CA THR A 198 14.08 16.03 2.24
C THR A 198 14.23 15.62 0.79
N HIS A 199 13.97 14.35 0.49
CA HIS A 199 13.64 13.98 -0.89
C HIS A 199 12.30 14.63 -1.24
N PRO A 200 12.21 15.42 -2.32
CA PRO A 200 10.91 15.78 -2.87
C PRO A 200 10.31 14.49 -3.45
N PHE A 201 9.15 14.11 -2.92
CA PHE A 201 8.26 13.18 -3.59
C PHE A 201 8.08 13.65 -5.04
N PRO A 202 8.27 12.80 -6.07
CA PRO A 202 7.66 13.07 -7.36
C PRO A 202 6.15 12.98 -7.14
N GLY A 203 5.52 14.15 -7.01
CA GLY A 203 4.07 14.26 -7.05
C GLY A 203 3.56 13.68 -8.37
N PRO A 204 2.38 13.05 -8.37
CA PRO A 204 1.73 12.63 -9.61
C PRO A 204 1.49 13.87 -10.46
N SER A 205 2.00 13.84 -11.69
CA SER A 205 1.74 14.82 -12.72
C SER A 205 0.24 15.02 -12.87
N SER A 206 -0.23 16.18 -12.45
CA SER A 206 -1.54 16.73 -12.76
C SER A 206 -1.69 16.83 -14.28
N GLY A 207 -2.61 16.06 -14.83
CA GLY A 207 -2.96 16.20 -16.24
C GLY A 207 -3.75 15.04 -16.82
N GLU A 208 -4.87 14.65 -16.22
CA GLU A 208 -6.04 14.25 -17.02
C GLU A 208 -7.34 14.23 -16.19
N ALA A 209 -8.14 15.26 -16.46
CA ALA A 209 -9.60 15.28 -16.50
C ALA A 209 -10.38 14.30 -15.60
N THR A 210 -10.92 14.89 -14.53
CA THR A 210 -12.29 14.68 -14.04
C THR A 210 -13.25 14.07 -15.06
N ARG A 211 -13.59 12.79 -14.88
CA ARG A 211 -14.94 12.29 -15.14
C ARG A 211 -15.54 11.80 -13.82
N TYR A 212 -16.32 12.71 -13.24
CA TYR A 212 -17.39 12.39 -12.31
C TYR A 212 -18.25 11.26 -12.88
N LEU A 213 -18.25 10.10 -12.23
CA LEU A 213 -19.41 9.20 -12.25
C LEU A 213 -19.80 8.97 -10.80
N GLY A 214 -20.95 9.55 -10.43
CA GLY A 214 -21.53 9.40 -9.11
C GLY A 214 -21.86 7.93 -8.85
N VAL A 215 -21.16 7.36 -7.86
CA VAL A 215 -21.60 6.11 -7.25
C VAL A 215 -22.33 6.48 -5.97
N SER A 216 -23.64 6.29 -6.05
CA SER A 216 -24.61 6.39 -4.97
C SER A 216 -24.13 5.57 -3.76
N SER A 217 -23.67 6.26 -2.72
CA SER A 217 -23.44 5.70 -1.39
C SER A 217 -24.79 5.22 -0.83
N ARG A 218 -25.07 3.92 -0.96
CA ARG A 218 -26.11 3.26 -0.16
C ARG A 218 -25.46 2.86 1.15
N TYR A 219 -25.79 3.64 2.17
CA TYR A 219 -25.64 3.31 3.58
C TYR A 219 -26.37 1.99 3.86
N ILE A 220 -25.66 0.94 4.28
CA ILE A 220 -26.27 -0.28 4.84
C ILE A 220 -26.11 -0.18 6.36
N PRO A 221 -27.18 0.11 7.13
CA PRO A 221 -27.10 0.04 8.59
C PRO A 221 -27.02 -1.43 9.04
N MET A 222 -25.93 -1.76 9.74
CA MET A 222 -25.77 -3.01 10.47
C MET A 222 -26.55 -2.91 11.78
N GLU A 223 -27.85 -3.22 11.74
CA GLU A 223 -28.64 -3.48 12.95
C GLU A 223 -28.77 -4.99 13.16
N GLY A 224 -28.46 -5.45 14.38
CA GLY A 224 -29.06 -6.66 14.93
C GLY A 224 -28.17 -7.90 15.04
N ILE A 225 -27.19 -7.91 15.96
CA ILE A 225 -26.82 -9.12 16.70
C ILE A 225 -26.45 -8.72 18.15
N ASN A 226 -27.46 -8.53 19.00
CA ASN A 226 -27.29 -8.52 20.45
C ASN A 226 -28.60 -8.95 21.09
N ASP A 227 -28.84 -10.27 21.10
CA ASP A 227 -29.83 -10.90 21.98
C ASP A 227 -29.53 -12.41 22.05
N MET A 228 -28.59 -12.81 22.91
CA MET A 228 -28.47 -14.23 23.32
C MET A 228 -27.66 -14.44 24.60
N GLN A 229 -27.91 -13.63 25.64
CA GLN A 229 -27.48 -13.97 26.99
C GLN A 229 -28.59 -13.69 28.01
N GLN A 230 -29.48 -14.66 28.20
CA GLN A 230 -30.17 -14.89 29.48
C GLN A 230 -30.97 -16.20 29.43
N THR A 231 -30.39 -17.26 29.98
CA THR A 231 -30.99 -18.46 30.61
C THR A 231 -29.82 -19.45 30.82
N ALA A 232 -29.52 -20.04 31.98
CA ALA A 232 -30.26 -20.19 33.22
C ALA A 232 -29.25 -20.50 34.35
N TYR A 233 -29.52 -19.93 35.53
CA TYR A 233 -29.07 -20.44 36.83
C TYR A 233 -30.33 -20.52 37.71
N ILE A 234 -30.90 -21.72 37.82
CA ILE A 234 -31.63 -22.23 38.99
C ILE A 234 -31.32 -23.73 39.05
#